data_AF-X1B9I4-F1
#
_entry.id   AF-X1B9I4-F1
#
_cell.length_a   1.000
_cell.length_b   1.000
_cell.length_c   1.000
_cell.angle_alpha   90.00
_cell.angle_beta   90.00
_cell.angle_gamma   90.00
#
_symmetry.space_group_name_H-M   'P 1'
#
loop_
_entity.id
_entity.type
_entity.pdbx_description
1 polymer ?
#
loop_
_entity_poly.entity_id
_entity_poly.type
_entity_poly.pdbx_seq_one_letter_code
_entity_poly.pdbx_strand_id
1 'polypeptide(L)'
;ELRITKGDVAEDVEVHICAPPVFSFPRQETYTLPPEHRYPNYIGMIWALPRVIKGLSWSKTVTIKAPPTADTYNIVFYKFCRGFADEPVERQIIVQ
;
A
#
# COMPACT_ATOMS: atom_id res chain seq x y z
N GLU A 1 -9.38 -7.90 0.58
CA GLU A 1 -9.73 -8.72 -0.60
C GLU A 1 -9.57 -7.81 -1.83
N LEU A 2 -8.74 -8.20 -2.80
CA LEU A 2 -8.50 -7.43 -4.03
C LEU A 2 -9.60 -7.81 -5.04
N ARG A 3 -10.56 -6.91 -5.32
CA ARG A 3 -11.59 -7.13 -6.35
C ARG A 3 -11.34 -6.26 -7.57
N ILE A 4 -10.97 -6.90 -8.66
CA ILE A 4 -10.91 -6.32 -10.02
C ILE A 4 -12.11 -6.89 -10.77
N THR A 5 -13.01 -6.02 -11.23
CA THR A 5 -14.24 -6.43 -11.93
C THR A 5 -14.11 -6.39 -13.46
N LYS A 6 -15.01 -7.12 -14.14
CA LYS A 6 -14.81 -7.82 -15.41
C LYS A 6 -14.35 -6.97 -16.62
N GLY A 7 -13.18 -7.29 -17.16
CA GLY A 7 -12.82 -7.02 -18.57
C GLY A 7 -11.33 -6.76 -18.78
N ASP A 8 -10.70 -6.12 -17.81
CA ASP A 8 -9.41 -5.49 -18.02
C ASP A 8 -8.24 -6.37 -17.59
N VAL A 9 -7.22 -6.37 -18.44
CA VAL A 9 -5.84 -6.66 -18.05
C VAL A 9 -5.31 -5.34 -17.49
N ALA A 10 -4.99 -5.31 -16.20
CA ALA A 10 -4.24 -4.19 -15.66
C ALA A 10 -2.74 -4.51 -15.81
N GLU A 11 -2.05 -3.68 -16.60
CA GLU A 11 -0.59 -3.69 -16.73
C GLU A 11 0.00 -2.72 -15.71
N ASP A 12 1.25 -2.97 -15.31
CA ASP A 12 2.02 -2.12 -14.39
C ASP A 12 1.23 -1.78 -13.12
N VAL A 13 0.77 -2.82 -12.43
CA VAL A 13 -0.02 -2.65 -11.20
C VAL A 13 0.92 -2.45 -10.03
N GLU A 14 0.73 -1.37 -9.31
CA GLU A 14 1.48 -1.01 -8.12
C GLU A 14 0.53 -0.96 -6.92
N VAL A 15 0.87 -1.71 -5.87
CA VAL A 15 0.18 -1.59 -4.59
C VAL A 15 1.06 -0.76 -3.66
N HIS A 16 0.57 0.41 -3.29
CA HIS A 16 1.26 1.32 -2.39
C HIS A 16 0.78 1.06 -0.97
N ILE A 17 1.74 0.83 -0.07
CA ILE A 17 1.49 0.63 1.36
C ILE A 17 2.21 1.73 2.09
N CYS A 18 1.45 2.55 2.81
CA CYS A 18 1.93 3.78 3.39
C CYS A 18 1.69 3.77 4.89
N ALA A 19 2.72 4.13 5.66
CA ALA A 19 2.66 4.18 7.11
C ALA A 19 3.31 5.47 7.63
N PRO A 20 2.98 5.89 8.86
CA PRO A 20 3.69 6.97 9.52
C PRO A 20 5.21 6.69 9.57
N PRO A 21 6.07 7.72 9.55
CA PRO A 21 7.52 7.56 9.45
C PRO A 21 8.16 6.90 10.68
N VAL A 22 7.39 6.71 11.76
CA VAL A 22 7.81 5.96 12.94
C VAL A 22 7.79 4.43 12.74
N PHE A 23 7.14 3.95 11.67
CA PHE A 23 7.20 2.56 11.23
C PHE A 23 8.43 2.34 10.33
N SER A 24 8.78 1.07 10.08
CA SER A 24 9.74 0.74 9.02
C SER A 24 9.36 -0.53 8.25
N PHE A 25 9.79 -0.61 6.98
CA PHE A 25 9.59 -1.76 6.10
C PHE A 25 10.93 -2.51 5.93
N PRO A 26 11.26 -3.48 6.80
CA PRO A 26 12.62 -4.01 6.95
C PRO A 26 13.16 -4.81 5.76
N ARG A 27 12.34 -5.16 4.76
CA ARG A 27 12.73 -6.02 3.63
C ARG A 27 12.38 -5.39 2.28
N GLN A 28 12.09 -4.10 2.25
CA GLN A 28 11.53 -3.41 1.10
C GLN A 28 12.12 -2.01 1.00
N GLU A 29 12.35 -1.54 -0.22
CA GLU A 29 12.72 -0.15 -0.45
C GLU A 29 11.55 0.77 -0.06
N THR A 30 11.88 1.86 0.61
CA THR A 30 10.91 2.86 1.05
C THR A 30 11.13 4.16 0.31
N TYR A 31 10.04 4.84 -0.03
CA TYR A 31 10.06 6.18 -0.61
C TYR A 31 9.21 7.13 0.24
N THR A 32 9.51 8.43 0.13
CA THR A 32 8.67 9.48 0.70
C THR A 32 7.52 9.74 -0.27
N LEU A 33 6.29 9.83 0.25
CA LEU A 33 5.15 10.13 -0.60
C LEU A 33 5.24 11.56 -1.17
N PRO A 34 4.67 11.81 -2.37
CA PRO A 34 4.61 13.16 -2.92
C PRO A 34 3.84 14.13 -1.99
N PRO A 35 4.21 15.42 -1.95
CA PRO A 35 3.56 16.42 -1.09
C PRO A 35 2.06 16.59 -1.33
N GLU A 36 1.60 16.35 -2.56
CA GLU A 36 0.20 16.38 -2.98
C GLU A 36 -0.61 15.17 -2.50
N HIS A 37 0.05 14.16 -1.95
CA HIS A 37 -0.64 13.00 -1.39
C HIS A 37 -1.39 13.40 -0.10
N ARG A 38 -2.55 12.77 0.14
CA ARG A 38 -3.36 12.98 1.36
C ARG A 38 -2.60 12.72 2.68
N TYR A 39 -1.51 11.96 2.59
CA TYR A 39 -0.60 11.63 3.69
C TYR A 39 0.84 11.98 3.31
N PRO A 40 1.18 13.27 3.21
CA PRO A 40 2.44 13.71 2.61
C PRO A 40 3.67 13.37 3.48
N ASN A 41 3.44 13.13 4.77
CA ASN A 41 4.50 12.79 5.74
C ASN A 41 4.68 11.28 5.93
N TYR A 42 3.96 10.45 5.19
CA TYR A 42 4.07 9.00 5.34
C TYR A 42 5.28 8.49 4.53
N ILE A 43 5.79 7.34 4.96
CA ILE A 43 6.70 6.52 4.16
C ILE A 43 5.89 5.47 3.41
N GLY A 44 6.26 5.19 2.17
CA GLY A 44 5.61 4.23 1.31
C GLY A 44 6.54 3.09 0.94
N MET A 45 5.96 1.91 0.68
CA MET A 45 6.60 0.84 -0.08
C MET A 45 5.74 0.47 -1.29
N ILE A 46 6.36 -0.04 -2.36
CA ILE A 46 5.65 -0.46 -3.57
C ILE A 46 5.75 -1.97 -3.72
N TRP A 47 4.60 -2.62 -3.89
CA TRP A 47 4.54 -3.96 -4.43
C TRP A 47 4.10 -3.88 -5.88
N ALA A 48 5.07 -3.97 -6.79
CA ALA A 48 4.83 -3.98 -8.22
C ALA A 48 4.46 -5.39 -8.71
N LEU A 49 3.46 -5.46 -9.56
CA LEU A 49 3.00 -6.62 -10.28
C LEU A 49 2.97 -6.26 -11.77
N PRO A 50 3.72 -6.98 -12.63
CA PRO A 50 3.81 -6.61 -14.04
C PRO A 50 2.47 -6.71 -14.76
N ARG A 51 1.59 -7.64 -14.32
CA ARG A 51 0.29 -7.84 -14.92
C ARG A 51 -0.68 -8.48 -13.94
N VAL A 52 -1.91 -7.98 -13.94
CA VAL A 52 -3.02 -8.52 -13.15
C VAL A 52 -4.14 -8.90 -14.10
N ILE A 53 -4.32 -10.21 -14.24
CA ILE A 53 -5.31 -10.88 -15.08
C ILE A 53 -6.55 -11.24 -14.26
N LYS A 54 -7.73 -10.91 -14.81
CA LYS A 54 -9.02 -11.28 -14.24
C LYS A 54 -9.12 -12.77 -13.89
N GLY A 55 -9.66 -13.05 -12.71
CA GLY A 55 -9.92 -14.41 -12.21
C GLY A 55 -8.75 -15.05 -11.46
N LEU A 56 -7.58 -14.43 -11.48
CA LEU A 56 -6.46 -14.81 -10.62
C LEU A 56 -6.49 -13.95 -9.35
N SER A 57 -6.06 -14.56 -8.25
CA SER A 57 -5.90 -13.89 -6.96
C SER A 57 -4.42 -13.84 -6.60
N TRP A 58 -3.94 -12.66 -6.21
CA TRP A 58 -2.59 -12.47 -5.72
C TRP A 58 -2.62 -12.11 -4.25
N SER A 59 -1.68 -12.67 -3.50
CA SER A 59 -1.44 -12.32 -2.11
C SER A 59 0.04 -12.03 -1.92
N LYS A 60 0.33 -11.02 -1.10
CA LYS A 60 1.68 -10.70 -0.65
C LYS A 60 1.63 -10.44 0.84
N THR A 61 2.50 -11.13 1.57
CA THR A 61 2.77 -10.79 2.96
C THR A 61 3.80 -9.67 2.98
N VAL A 62 3.44 -8.56 3.62
CA VAL A 62 4.33 -7.44 3.88
C VAL A 62 4.59 -7.39 5.37
N THR A 63 5.86 -7.30 5.74
CA THR A 63 6.28 -7.13 7.13
C THR A 63 6.51 -5.66 7.37
N ILE A 64 5.82 -5.11 8.38
CA ILE A 64 6.01 -3.75 8.85
C ILE A 64 6.44 -3.82 10.30
N LYS A 65 7.53 -3.15 10.65
CA LYS A 65 7.99 -3.03 12.02
C LYS A 65 7.27 -1.87 12.69
N ALA A 66 6.54 -2.18 13.77
CA ALA A 66 5.84 -1.20 14.58
C ALA A 66 6.81 -0.29 15.35
N PRO A 67 6.41 0.96 15.65
CA PRO A 67 7.16 1.83 16.55
C PRO A 67 7.18 1.28 17.99
N PRO A 68 8.13 1.72 18.82
CA PRO A 68 8.17 1.34 20.24
C PRO A 68 7.09 2.05 21.08
N THR A 69 6.47 3.10 20.54
CA THR A 69 5.47 3.91 21.24
C THR A 69 4.09 3.30 21.10
N ALA A 70 3.46 2.95 22.23
CA ALA A 70 2.08 2.52 22.29
C ALA A 70 1.13 3.67 21.92
N ASP A 71 0.45 3.51 20.80
CA ASP A 71 -0.53 4.47 20.27
C ASP A 71 -1.36 3.80 19.16
N THR A 72 -2.31 4.55 18.62
CA THR A 72 -3.13 4.17 17.50
C THR A 72 -2.69 4.89 16.23
N TYR A 73 -2.32 4.12 15.21
CA TYR A 73 -1.78 4.64 13.95
C TYR A 73 -2.66 4.23 12.76
N ASN A 74 -2.72 5.08 11.74
CA ASN A 74 -3.38 4.72 10.49
C ASN A 74 -2.34 4.24 9.47
N ILE A 75 -2.56 3.06 8.90
CA ILE A 75 -1.85 2.57 7.72
C ILE A 75 -2.79 2.69 6.53
N VAL A 76 -2.26 3.15 5.40
CA VAL A 76 -3.03 3.45 4.19
C VAL A 76 -2.57 2.54 3.07
N PHE A 77 -3.53 1.99 2.35
CA PHE A 77 -3.30 1.14 1.19
C PHE A 77 -4.03 1.76 0.01
N TYR A 78 -3.35 1.95 -1.11
CA TYR A 78 -4.04 2.26 -2.37
C TYR A 78 -3.42 1.47 -3.50
N LYS A 79 -4.26 1.18 -4.49
CA LYS A 79 -3.87 0.43 -5.68
C LYS A 79 -3.77 1.42 -6.82
N PHE A 80 -2.67 1.35 -7.53
CA PHE A 80 -2.43 2.06 -8.76
C PHE A 80 -2.24 1.04 -9.88
N CYS A 81 -2.76 1.33 -11.05
CA CYS A 81 -2.33 0.71 -12.28
C CYS A 81 -2.43 1.74 -13.40
N ARG A 82 -1.82 1.44 -14.55
CA ARG A 82 -1.82 2.38 -15.68
C ARG A 82 -3.26 2.77 -16.05
N GLY A 83 -3.62 4.03 -15.77
CA GLY A 83 -4.95 4.59 -16.06
C GLY A 83 -6.00 4.42 -14.95
N PHE A 84 -5.66 3.86 -13.79
CA PHE A 84 -6.58 3.72 -12.67
C PHE A 84 -5.85 3.86 -11.32
N ALA A 85 -6.39 4.71 -10.45
CA ALA A 85 -6.02 4.79 -9.05
C ALA A 85 -7.28 4.49 -8.23
N ASP A 86 -7.21 3.51 -7.33
CA ASP A 86 -8.30 3.20 -6.41
C ASP A 86 -8.32 4.21 -5.26
N GLU A 87 -9.47 4.29 -4.60
CA GLU A 87 -9.57 5.04 -3.35
C GLU A 87 -8.67 4.44 -2.26
N PRO A 88 -8.02 5.27 -1.43
CA PRO A 88 -7.20 4.79 -0.34
C PRO A 88 -8.05 4.08 0.70
N VAL A 89 -7.63 2.87 1.07
CA VAL A 89 -8.17 2.08 2.17
C VAL A 89 -7.35 2.36 3.42
N GLU A 90 -7.98 2.94 4.43
CA GLU A 90 -7.36 3.20 5.73
C GLU A 90 -7.60 2.03 6.68
N ARG A 91 -6.55 1.63 7.40
CA ARG A 91 -6.61 0.64 8.47
C ARG A 91 -5.94 1.18 9.72
N GLN A 92 -6.69 1.16 10.81
CA GLN A 92 -6.19 1.52 12.11
C GLN A 92 -5.42 0.34 12.72
N ILE A 93 -4.23 0.61 13.25
CA ILE A 93 -3.38 -0.33 13.96
C ILE A 93 -3.14 0.20 15.37
N ILE A 94 -3.37 -0.66 16.35
CA ILE A 94 -3.15 -0.36 17.77
C ILE A 94 -1.84 -1.05 18.17
N VAL A 95 -0.87 -0.26 18.61
CA VAL A 95 0.39 -0.74 19.19
C VAL A 95 0.24 -0.69 20.71
N GLN A 96 0.52 -1.82 21.37
CA GLN A 96 0.40 -2.00 22.83
C GLN A 96 1.76 -2.37 23.43
#